data_AF-A0A0Q4EB55-F1
#
_entry.id   AF-A0A0Q4EB55-F1
#
_cell.length_a   1.000
_cell.length_b   1.000
_cell.length_c   1.000
_cell.angle_alpha   90.00
_cell.angle_beta   90.00
_cell.angle_gamma   90.00
#
_symmetry.space_group_name_H-M   'P 1'
#
loop_
_entity.id
_entity.type
_entity.pdbx_description
1 polymer ?
#
loop_
_entity_poly.entity_id
_entity_poly.type
_entity_poly.pdbx_seq_one_letter_code
_entity_poly.pdbx_strand_id
1 'polypeptide(L)'
;MKIRLAAAALSTVALPTFAIQFAAAQQAAPSMTAGATLAEKHVQTLLKSAAPGAKMDYSILTTEVGKAVRDHPEGGDMIIKLGTPQSVTYLGDPPGGYLFRITFATAKIDFFLALNAAGKISAMYYHPAISMPS
;
A
#
# COMPACT_ATOMS: atom_id res chain seq x y z
N MET A 1 -9.32 22.37 -78.60
CA MET A 1 -10.38 21.33 -78.63
C MET A 1 -11.17 21.42 -77.34
N LYS A 2 -12.49 21.27 -77.44
CA LYS A 2 -13.51 21.53 -76.40
C LYS A 2 -13.34 20.65 -75.15
N ILE A 3 -13.92 21.10 -74.03
CA ILE A 3 -14.78 20.38 -73.04
C ILE A 3 -14.55 21.03 -71.65
N ARG A 4 -15.37 22.02 -71.24
CA ARG A 4 -16.53 21.93 -70.31
C ARG A 4 -16.29 21.06 -69.06
N LEU A 5 -16.51 21.61 -67.86
CA LEU A 5 -17.61 21.24 -66.96
C LEU A 5 -17.57 22.10 -65.68
N ALA A 6 -18.73 22.60 -65.27
CA ALA A 6 -18.98 23.17 -63.96
C ALA A 6 -19.16 22.04 -62.93
N ALA A 7 -18.68 22.22 -61.70
CA ALA A 7 -19.00 21.36 -60.58
C ALA A 7 -19.30 22.22 -59.35
N ALA A 8 -20.49 22.02 -58.80
CA ALA A 8 -21.00 22.65 -57.60
C ALA A 8 -20.61 21.86 -56.34
N ALA A 9 -20.76 22.56 -55.22
CA ALA A 9 -21.00 22.05 -53.86
C ALA A 9 -19.80 21.61 -53.03
N LEU A 10 -19.67 22.19 -51.83
CA LEU A 10 -20.16 21.57 -50.58
C LEU A 10 -19.79 22.50 -49.40
N SER A 11 -20.80 23.09 -48.77
CA SER A 11 -20.63 23.82 -47.51
C SER A 11 -20.33 22.82 -46.39
N THR A 12 -19.13 22.90 -45.82
CA THR A 12 -18.72 22.12 -44.66
C THR A 12 -19.34 22.72 -43.39
N VAL A 13 -20.30 22.01 -42.79
CA VAL A 13 -20.80 22.33 -41.46
C VAL A 13 -19.74 21.85 -40.45
N ALA A 14 -19.03 22.79 -39.84
CA ALA A 14 -18.09 22.50 -38.76
C ALA A 14 -18.87 22.09 -37.51
N LEU A 15 -18.73 20.82 -37.10
CA LEU A 15 -19.24 20.36 -35.81
C LEU A 15 -18.29 20.81 -34.70
N PRO A 16 -18.79 21.37 -33.58
CA PRO A 16 -17.95 21.68 -32.44
C PRO A 16 -17.48 20.37 -31.79
N THR A 17 -16.18 20.12 -31.84
CA THR A 17 -15.52 19.06 -31.07
C THR A 17 -15.48 19.49 -29.61
N PHE A 18 -16.38 18.94 -28.80
CA PHE A 18 -16.27 18.98 -27.34
C PHE A 18 -15.13 18.05 -26.92
N ALA A 19 -13.95 18.62 -26.63
CA ALA A 19 -12.87 17.92 -25.98
C ALA A 19 -13.28 17.64 -24.52
N ILE A 20 -13.76 16.43 -24.24
CA ILE A 20 -13.97 15.97 -22.87
C ILE A 20 -12.58 15.66 -22.31
N GLN A 21 -12.00 16.63 -21.61
CA GLN A 21 -10.81 16.45 -20.79
C GLN A 21 -11.21 15.59 -19.58
N PHE A 22 -11.08 14.27 -19.71
CA PHE A 22 -11.13 13.38 -18.55
C PHE A 22 -9.88 13.63 -17.71
N ALA A 23 -9.97 14.54 -16.75
CA ALA A 23 -9.03 14.57 -15.64
C ALA A 23 -9.23 13.27 -14.85
N ALA A 24 -8.29 12.34 -14.98
CA ALA A 24 -8.22 11.20 -14.08
C ALA A 24 -8.10 11.76 -12.66
N ALA A 25 -9.16 11.61 -11.85
CA ALA A 25 -9.13 12.00 -10.45
C ALA A 25 -8.06 11.14 -9.77
N GLN A 26 -6.89 11.72 -9.53
CA GLN A 26 -5.81 11.07 -8.82
C GLN A 26 -6.32 10.82 -7.39
N GLN A 27 -6.67 9.57 -7.09
CA GLN A 27 -7.15 9.19 -5.77
C GLN A 27 -6.08 9.56 -4.74
N ALA A 28 -6.39 10.52 -3.88
CA ALA A 28 -5.46 10.98 -2.85
C ALA A 28 -5.15 9.83 -1.89
N ALA A 29 -3.87 9.68 -1.55
CA ALA A 29 -3.45 8.70 -0.55
C ALA A 29 -4.15 9.00 0.79
N PRO A 30 -4.49 7.97 1.59
CA PRO A 30 -5.07 8.17 2.91
C PRO A 30 -4.17 9.06 3.77
N SER A 31 -4.77 10.03 4.46
CA SER A 31 -4.04 10.88 5.41
C SER A 31 -3.73 10.09 6.69
N MET A 32 -2.50 10.20 7.20
CA MET A 32 -2.10 9.48 8.40
C MET A 32 -2.52 10.20 9.68
N THR A 33 -3.11 9.46 10.61
CA THR A 33 -3.35 9.91 11.99
C THR A 33 -2.09 9.78 12.84
N ALA A 34 -2.04 10.41 14.02
CA ALA A 34 -0.93 10.23 14.96
C ALA A 34 -0.75 8.76 15.37
N GLY A 35 -1.85 8.02 15.52
CA GLY A 35 -1.84 6.59 15.75
C GLY A 35 -1.23 5.81 14.58
N ALA A 36 -1.61 6.16 13.34
CA ALA A 36 -1.05 5.56 12.13
C ALA A 36 0.46 5.82 12.01
N THR A 37 0.94 7.01 12.38
CA THR A 37 2.38 7.33 12.40
C THR A 37 3.14 6.50 13.44
N LEU A 38 2.57 6.30 14.63
CA LEU A 38 3.19 5.43 15.65
C LEU A 38 3.21 3.97 15.18
N ALA A 39 2.09 3.50 14.62
CA ALA A 39 1.94 2.20 14.01
C ALA A 39 2.99 1.95 12.91
N GLU A 40 3.21 2.91 12.02
CA GLU A 40 4.24 2.82 10.98
C GLU A 40 5.65 2.67 11.56
N LYS A 41 5.99 3.47 12.60
CA LYS A 41 7.28 3.35 13.28
C LYS A 41 7.50 1.95 13.87
N HIS A 42 6.44 1.35 14.42
CA HIS A 42 6.49 -0.02 14.92
C HIS A 42 6.68 -1.04 13.80
N VAL A 43 6.00 -0.89 12.67
CA VAL A 43 6.24 -1.73 11.47
C VAL A 43 7.68 -1.61 11.01
N GLN A 44 8.23 -0.41 10.91
CA GLN A 44 9.63 -0.20 10.54
C GLN A 44 10.60 -0.84 11.55
N THR A 45 10.27 -0.81 12.83
CA THR A 45 11.07 -1.44 13.91
C THR A 45 11.03 -2.96 13.80
N LEU A 46 9.85 -3.55 13.53
CA LEU A 46 9.70 -4.99 13.26
C LEU A 46 10.48 -5.41 12.01
N LEU A 47 10.42 -4.63 10.93
CA LEU A 47 11.15 -4.93 9.70
C LEU A 47 12.67 -4.88 9.89
N LYS A 48 13.18 -3.90 10.65
CA LYS A 48 14.60 -3.84 11.04
C LYS A 48 14.99 -5.03 11.92
N SER A 49 14.11 -5.41 12.84
CA SER A 49 14.29 -6.57 13.71
C SER A 49 14.29 -7.91 12.98
N ALA A 50 13.60 -7.99 11.83
CA ALA A 50 13.58 -9.14 10.95
C ALA A 50 14.75 -9.16 9.95
N ALA A 51 15.71 -8.23 10.01
CA ALA A 51 16.89 -8.30 9.15
C ALA A 51 17.83 -9.44 9.58
N PRO A 52 18.57 -10.07 8.65
CA PRO A 52 19.55 -11.10 9.00
C PRO A 52 20.55 -10.62 10.07
N GLY A 53 20.64 -11.36 11.18
CA GLY A 53 21.53 -11.02 12.30
C GLY A 53 21.00 -9.94 13.26
N ALA A 54 19.81 -9.38 13.02
CA ALA A 54 19.16 -8.48 13.96
C ALA A 54 18.47 -9.24 15.11
N LYS A 55 18.16 -8.52 16.19
CA LYS A 55 17.39 -9.03 17.32
C LYS A 55 16.01 -8.38 17.35
N MET A 56 14.99 -9.17 17.67
CA MET A 56 13.63 -8.67 17.83
C MET A 56 13.50 -7.72 19.02
N ASP A 57 12.99 -6.52 18.76
CA ASP A 57 12.59 -5.58 19.82
C ASP A 57 11.21 -5.96 20.35
N TYR A 58 11.17 -6.65 21.48
CA TYR A 58 9.93 -7.03 22.15
C TYR A 58 9.29 -5.88 22.96
N SER A 59 9.97 -4.74 23.13
CA SER A 59 9.47 -3.63 23.95
C SER A 59 8.21 -2.97 23.37
N ILE A 60 8.11 -2.99 22.04
CA ILE A 60 6.96 -2.48 21.27
C ILE A 60 5.75 -3.43 21.32
N LEU A 61 5.93 -4.68 21.78
CA LEU A 61 4.87 -5.68 21.85
C LEU A 61 4.21 -5.70 23.23
N THR A 62 2.93 -6.04 23.27
CA THR A 62 2.34 -6.52 24.53
C THR A 62 2.96 -7.85 24.93
N THR A 63 2.85 -8.23 26.21
CA THR A 63 3.39 -9.49 26.73
C THR A 63 2.87 -10.69 25.93
N GLU A 64 1.56 -10.73 25.66
CA GLU A 64 0.92 -11.84 24.94
C GLU A 64 1.40 -11.94 23.50
N VAL A 65 1.45 -10.82 22.77
CA VAL A 65 1.95 -10.79 21.39
C VAL A 65 3.44 -11.15 21.36
N GLY A 66 4.23 -10.61 22.27
CA GLY A 66 5.66 -10.94 22.38
C GLY A 66 5.92 -12.39 22.75
N LYS A 67 5.00 -13.05 23.47
CA LYS A 67 5.03 -14.50 23.70
C LYS A 67 4.72 -15.25 22.41
N ALA A 68 3.63 -14.90 21.72
CA ALA A 68 3.25 -15.55 20.47
C ALA A 68 4.35 -15.47 19.39
N VAL A 69 5.00 -14.32 19.25
CA VAL A 69 6.12 -14.14 18.31
C VAL A 69 7.33 -15.00 18.67
N ARG A 70 7.60 -15.23 19.97
CA ARG A 70 8.68 -16.13 20.40
C ARG A 70 8.34 -17.59 20.16
N ASP A 71 7.09 -17.97 20.36
CA ASP A 71 6.64 -19.34 20.21
C ASP A 71 6.46 -19.74 18.73
N HIS A 72 6.30 -18.76 17.84
CA HIS A 72 6.09 -18.92 16.39
C HIS A 72 7.16 -18.20 15.55
N PRO A 73 8.42 -18.65 15.56
CA PRO A 73 9.52 -17.99 14.85
C PRO A 73 9.33 -17.99 13.32
N GLU A 74 8.54 -18.92 12.77
CA GLU A 74 8.28 -19.06 11.34
C GLU A 74 7.74 -17.78 10.69
N GLY A 75 7.05 -16.95 11.48
CA GLY A 75 6.52 -15.68 10.96
C GLY A 75 7.59 -14.65 10.65
N GLY A 76 8.65 -14.61 11.48
CA GLY A 76 9.84 -13.79 11.23
C GLY A 76 10.65 -14.31 10.04
N ASP A 77 10.79 -15.64 9.93
CA ASP A 77 11.52 -16.29 8.85
C ASP A 77 10.92 -16.01 7.46
N MET A 78 9.60 -15.89 7.36
CA MET A 78 8.96 -15.54 6.10
C MET A 78 9.37 -14.14 5.63
N ILE A 79 9.37 -13.15 6.54
CA ILE A 79 9.77 -11.77 6.21
C ILE A 79 11.25 -11.73 5.82
N ILE A 80 12.12 -12.48 6.51
CA ILE A 80 13.54 -12.62 6.17
C ILE A 80 13.70 -13.12 4.71
N LYS A 81 12.93 -14.12 4.30
CA LYS A 81 13.01 -14.72 2.95
C LYS A 81 12.60 -13.75 1.83
N LEU A 82 11.75 -12.77 2.13
CA LEU A 82 11.33 -11.74 1.15
C LEU A 82 12.41 -10.68 0.90
N GLY A 83 13.46 -10.65 1.74
CA GLY A 83 14.59 -9.73 1.60
C GLY A 83 14.31 -8.35 2.19
N THR A 84 15.02 -7.34 1.69
CA THR A 84 14.92 -5.96 2.22
C THR A 84 13.64 -5.28 1.71
N PRO A 85 12.81 -4.71 2.62
CA PRO A 85 11.66 -3.89 2.22
C PRO A 85 12.10 -2.67 1.40
N GLN A 86 11.43 -2.41 0.29
CA GLN A 86 11.63 -1.24 -0.57
C GLN A 86 10.74 -0.07 -0.16
N SER A 87 9.51 -0.34 0.27
CA SER A 87 8.58 0.70 0.74
C SER A 87 7.58 0.16 1.77
N VAL A 88 7.07 1.08 2.60
CA VAL A 88 5.91 0.86 3.47
C VAL A 88 4.87 1.90 3.09
N THR A 89 3.66 1.48 2.71
CA THR A 89 2.58 2.35 2.27
C THR A 89 1.40 2.17 3.19
N TYR A 90 0.95 3.24 3.82
CA TYR A 90 -0.26 3.22 4.64
C TYR A 90 -1.51 3.07 3.75
N LEU A 91 -2.35 2.07 4.04
CA LEU A 91 -3.56 1.75 3.29
C LEU A 91 -4.85 2.22 3.99
N GLY A 92 -4.78 2.58 5.28
CA GLY A 92 -5.92 3.06 6.05
C GLY A 92 -6.07 2.42 7.42
N ASP A 93 -7.17 2.75 8.10
CA ASP A 93 -7.53 2.31 9.45
C ASP A 93 -8.76 1.39 9.41
N PRO A 94 -8.65 0.13 8.97
CA PRO A 94 -9.77 -0.79 9.10
C PRO A 94 -10.15 -0.97 10.58
N PRO A 95 -11.39 -1.41 10.89
CA PRO A 95 -11.85 -1.57 12.27
C PRO A 95 -10.84 -2.35 13.12
N GLY A 96 -10.37 -1.72 14.19
CA GLY A 96 -9.47 -2.34 15.17
C GLY A 96 -7.98 -2.15 14.91
N GLY A 97 -7.54 -1.47 13.84
CA GLY A 97 -6.11 -1.21 13.66
C GLY A 97 -5.74 -0.44 12.41
N TYR A 98 -4.48 -0.62 12.00
CA TYR A 98 -3.82 0.11 10.92
C TYR A 98 -3.33 -0.91 9.89
N LEU A 99 -3.59 -0.63 8.62
CA LEU A 99 -3.15 -1.48 7.51
C LEU A 99 -2.04 -0.80 6.72
N PHE A 100 -0.95 -1.54 6.51
CA PHE A 100 0.19 -1.11 5.70
C PHE A 100 0.46 -2.13 4.60
N ARG A 101 0.91 -1.66 3.45
CA ARG A 101 1.48 -2.48 2.39
C ARG A 101 2.98 -2.35 2.41
N ILE A 102 3.66 -3.47 2.62
CA ILE A 102 5.11 -3.57 2.58
C ILE A 102 5.48 -4.13 1.20
N THR A 103 6.22 -3.35 0.42
CA THR A 103 6.72 -3.78 -0.90
C THR A 103 8.14 -4.31 -0.75
N PHE A 104 8.37 -5.53 -1.21
CA PHE A 104 9.68 -6.14 -1.37
C PHE A 104 9.99 -6.25 -2.87
N ALA A 105 11.22 -6.62 -3.21
CA ALA A 105 11.62 -6.80 -4.61
C ALA A 105 10.79 -7.89 -5.33
N THR A 106 10.32 -8.91 -4.61
CA THR A 106 9.66 -10.10 -5.17
C THR A 106 8.21 -10.28 -4.74
N ALA A 107 7.72 -9.48 -3.79
CA ALA A 107 6.39 -9.65 -3.22
C ALA A 107 5.85 -8.34 -2.62
N LYS A 108 4.53 -8.30 -2.41
CA LYS A 108 3.85 -7.28 -1.61
C LYS A 108 3.10 -7.97 -0.50
N ILE A 109 3.22 -7.45 0.72
CA ILE A 109 2.57 -7.99 1.91
C ILE A 109 1.67 -6.90 2.48
N ASP A 110 0.41 -7.24 2.73
CA ASP A 110 -0.47 -6.42 3.54
C ASP A 110 -0.30 -6.82 5.00
N PHE A 111 0.07 -5.85 5.83
CA PHE A 111 0.46 -6.01 7.22
C PHE A 111 -0.50 -5.18 8.07
N PHE A 112 -1.29 -5.86 8.89
CA PHE A 112 -2.19 -5.22 9.84
C PHE A 112 -1.55 -5.20 11.22
N LEU A 113 -1.71 -4.09 11.95
CA LEU A 113 -1.50 -4.11 13.39
C LEU A 113 -2.51 -3.27 14.17
N ALA A 114 -2.78 -3.70 15.39
CA ALA A 114 -3.54 -2.96 16.39
C ALA A 114 -2.61 -2.45 17.49
N LEU A 115 -2.87 -1.24 17.98
CA LEU A 115 -2.18 -0.67 19.14
C LEU A 115 -3.12 -0.65 20.35
N ASN A 116 -2.60 -0.96 21.54
CA ASN A 116 -3.33 -0.73 22.79
C ASN A 116 -3.20 0.74 23.25
N ALA A 117 -3.85 1.08 24.37
CA ALA A 117 -3.81 2.41 24.96
C ALA A 117 -2.41 2.89 25.37
N ALA A 118 -1.46 1.97 25.59
CA ALA A 118 -0.06 2.29 25.88
C ALA A 118 0.79 2.44 24.60
N GLY A 119 0.18 2.38 23.42
CA GLY A 119 0.86 2.49 22.13
C GLY A 119 1.69 1.25 21.76
N LYS A 120 1.43 0.09 22.39
CA LYS A 120 2.09 -1.19 22.08
C LYS A 120 1.27 -2.04 21.13
N ILE A 121 1.93 -2.87 20.33
CA ILE A 121 1.28 -3.81 19.42
C ILE A 121 0.50 -4.86 20.21
N SER A 122 -0.82 -4.83 20.10
CA SER A 122 -1.74 -5.76 20.76
C SER A 122 -2.28 -6.85 19.84
N ALA A 123 -2.21 -6.66 18.53
CA ALA A 123 -2.46 -7.68 17.53
C ALA A 123 -1.66 -7.35 16.27
N MET A 124 -1.20 -8.38 15.56
CA MET A 124 -0.63 -8.23 14.23
C MET A 124 -0.91 -9.47 13.40
N TYR A 125 -1.07 -9.29 12.10
CA TYR A 125 -1.07 -10.36 11.13
C TYR A 125 -0.64 -9.81 9.77
N TYR A 126 -0.27 -10.71 8.87
CA TYR A 126 0.08 -10.33 7.51
C TYR A 126 -0.41 -11.37 6.52
N HIS A 127 -0.60 -10.95 5.28
CA HIS A 127 -0.92 -11.84 4.17
C HIS A 127 -0.32 -11.29 2.87
N PRO A 128 -0.16 -12.14 1.84
CA PRO A 128 0.13 -11.65 0.50
C PRO A 128 -0.88 -10.59 0.09
N ALA A 129 -0.40 -9.46 -0.42
CA ALA A 129 -1.27 -8.41 -0.92
C ALA A 129 -2.00 -8.94 -2.16
N ILE A 130 -3.32 -8.81 -2.16
CA ILE A 130 -4.11 -9.14 -3.34
C ILE A 130 -4.00 -7.94 -4.28
N SER A 131 -3.44 -8.16 -5.48
CA SER A 131 -3.56 -7.19 -6.56
C SER A 131 -5.03 -7.08 -6.93
N MET A 132 -5.73 -6.05 -6.46
CA MET A 132 -7.04 -5.75 -7.02
C MET A 132 -6.84 -5.34 -8.48
N PRO A 133 -7.54 -5.97 -9.44
CA PRO A 133 -7.55 -5.47 -10.80
C PRO A 133 -8.09 -4.04 -10.77
N SER A 134 -7.28 -3.11 -11.27
CA SER A 134 -7.64 -1.73 -11.56
C SER A 134 -8.78 -1.65 -12.56
#